data_AF-A0A9W3BD80-F1
#
_entry.id   AF-A0A9W3BD80-F1
#
_cell.length_a   1.000
_cell.length_b   1.000
_cell.length_c   1.000
_cell.angle_alpha   90.00
_cell.angle_beta   90.00
_cell.angle_gamma   90.00
#
_symmetry.space_group_name_H-M   'P 1'
#
loop_
_entity.id
_entity.type
_entity.pdbx_description
1 polymer ?
#
loop_
_entity_poly.entity_id
_entity_poly.type
_entity_poly.pdbx_seq_one_letter_code
_entity_poly.pdbx_strand_id
1 'polypeptide(L)'
;MKSGDESQLYNKCIEGDVLTFTLSGRETYGIYVGNGMIVHSVKNASIDTNRHRSSLLRYLLGPKCYSVTLDKMEDWSHNTQATKIELGVPMSSVLLEKRKVEDIVSEALKNVNTETSLNSLDFVKHCISAWRIKHIAAVVTVVVYACLLSEARCADVLSLLYEQNYNTILLVNIVFLAFCVLLAYRYQVPKQIERAAEINTTSKPGTNSDKLMLWNYLVNYLARFFETLNRLVGKVRNDLNLSKSLQSILSGYDVEILPYSGEGEQKCAEEKCVTAEKDVAGQKVITEKKGVTEEMDFLKLRKDCKKYPFHNQFIPITCFTETNLPEGYRDNEVCELIKATADLTVQVLVDSGCHSVFLSGQITVFKYTDGLGNNYDLVTGEKRETHFKTCPCETCRHSDKPSNVWWEIYVHTVAYIVFDEDRASHATCKLFYDKEDSQVVILDKFVIDSVDLERDVSVLRSVTCDAALGDRLHKMMKHYSALWKKVLDKYRNISKLVYIVSHPHGCTKQVSLGQLIDNLKMWYSNENIDFTMLTYTAATCPGSAGAAVHCIGLKHQHIHRGTRTRDHGDCNMSAIGLCFY
;
A
#
# COMPACT_ATOMS: atom_id res chain seq x y z
N MET A 1 14.57 8.37 39.16
CA MET A 1 14.02 7.86 40.44
C MET A 1 15.10 7.95 41.51
N LYS A 2 14.77 8.04 42.80
CA LYS A 2 15.78 7.85 43.87
C LYS A 2 16.09 6.35 43.92
N SER A 3 17.36 5.96 44.11
CA SER A 3 17.85 4.57 44.06
C SER A 3 17.11 3.56 44.94
N GLY A 4 16.27 4.00 45.88
CA GLY A 4 15.41 3.14 46.70
C GLY A 4 14.12 2.63 46.03
N ASP A 5 13.61 3.31 45.00
CA ASP A 5 12.33 2.94 44.35
C ASP A 5 12.45 1.84 43.28
N GLU A 6 13.65 1.62 42.73
CA GLU A 6 13.88 0.64 41.67
C GLU A 6 13.70 -0.80 42.17
N SER A 7 14.16 -1.08 43.40
CA SER A 7 14.00 -2.40 44.03
C SER A 7 12.53 -2.79 44.25
N GLN A 8 11.64 -1.81 44.44
CA GLN A 8 10.20 -2.08 44.57
C GLN A 8 9.53 -2.43 43.24
N LEU A 9 10.06 -1.92 42.12
CA LEU A 9 9.54 -2.24 40.80
C LEU A 9 9.93 -3.67 40.40
N TYR A 10 11.16 -4.08 40.72
CA TYR A 10 11.67 -5.42 40.41
C TYR A 10 10.87 -6.53 41.10
N ASN A 11 10.45 -6.27 42.34
CA ASN A 11 9.60 -7.19 43.10
C ASN A 11 8.15 -7.28 42.58
N LYS A 12 7.74 -6.40 41.66
CA LYS A 12 6.39 -6.39 41.06
C LYS A 12 6.33 -7.03 39.68
N CYS A 13 7.47 -7.22 39.01
CA CYS A 13 7.52 -7.80 37.68
C CYS A 13 7.32 -9.32 37.77
N ILE A 14 6.38 -9.84 37.00
CA ILE A 14 6.20 -11.29 36.79
C ILE A 14 6.66 -11.67 35.38
N GLU A 15 7.10 -12.92 35.21
CA GLU A 15 7.53 -13.43 33.91
C GLU A 15 6.49 -13.11 32.82
N GLY A 16 6.95 -12.70 31.64
CA GLY A 16 6.10 -12.31 30.52
C GLY A 16 5.62 -10.85 30.54
N ASP A 17 5.87 -10.09 31.61
CA ASP A 17 5.57 -8.66 31.66
C ASP A 17 6.32 -7.90 30.56
N VAL A 18 5.62 -6.96 29.92
CA VAL A 18 6.21 -6.03 28.95
C VAL A 18 6.63 -4.78 29.70
N LEU A 19 7.93 -4.51 29.67
CA LEU A 19 8.54 -3.34 30.30
C LEU A 19 8.77 -2.26 29.25
N THR A 20 8.39 -1.03 29.59
CA THR A 20 8.69 0.16 28.79
C THR A 20 9.73 0.99 29.51
N PHE A 21 10.76 1.38 28.78
CA PHE A 21 11.89 2.13 29.30
C PHE A 21 12.03 3.44 28.51
N THR A 22 12.25 4.56 29.20
CA THR A 22 12.48 5.86 28.56
C THR A 22 13.97 6.24 28.60
N LEU A 23 14.64 6.17 27.46
CA LEU A 23 16.06 6.49 27.26
C LEU A 23 16.20 7.80 26.47
N SER A 24 16.73 8.85 27.08
CA SER A 24 16.95 10.14 26.41
C SER A 24 15.71 10.67 25.65
N GLY A 25 14.51 10.47 26.22
CA GLY A 25 13.24 10.85 25.61
C GLY A 25 12.69 9.90 24.54
N ARG A 26 13.31 8.72 24.33
CA ARG A 26 12.80 7.66 23.44
C ARG A 26 12.36 6.44 24.23
N GLU A 27 11.26 5.83 23.82
CA GLU A 27 10.78 4.58 24.42
C GLU A 27 11.47 3.36 23.79
N THR A 28 11.88 2.42 24.64
CA THR A 28 12.35 1.08 24.26
C THR A 28 11.57 0.04 25.07
N TYR A 29 11.43 -1.17 24.52
CA TYR A 29 10.57 -2.20 25.09
C TYR A 29 11.34 -3.50 25.31
N GLY A 30 11.00 -4.24 26.37
CA GLY A 30 11.56 -5.55 26.68
C GLY A 30 10.55 -6.48 27.33
N ILE A 31 10.86 -7.78 27.34
CA ILE A 31 10.07 -8.81 28.03
C ILE A 31 10.84 -9.24 29.26
N TYR A 32 10.19 -9.17 30.43
CA TYR A 32 10.76 -9.71 31.66
C TYR A 32 10.70 -11.25 31.64
N VAL A 33 11.85 -11.90 31.84
CA VAL A 33 12.01 -13.37 31.74
C VAL A 33 12.37 -14.01 33.08
N GLY A 34 12.15 -13.29 34.19
CA GLY A 34 12.37 -13.78 35.55
C GLY A 34 13.78 -13.48 36.07
N ASN A 35 13.98 -13.65 37.38
CA ASN A 35 15.27 -13.47 38.06
C ASN A 35 15.97 -12.13 37.78
N GLY A 36 15.21 -11.05 37.62
CA GLY A 36 15.77 -9.74 37.31
C GLY A 36 16.28 -9.59 35.86
N MET A 37 15.96 -10.51 34.96
CA MET A 37 16.44 -10.53 33.58
C MET A 37 15.39 -10.02 32.60
N ILE A 38 15.85 -9.33 31.56
CA ILE A 38 15.02 -8.82 30.46
C ILE A 38 15.59 -9.23 29.10
N VAL A 39 14.71 -9.56 28.16
CA VAL A 39 15.06 -9.74 26.75
C VAL A 39 14.54 -8.57 25.94
N HIS A 40 15.40 -7.93 25.15
CA HIS A 40 15.05 -6.78 24.33
C HIS A 40 15.95 -6.68 23.10
N SER A 41 15.56 -5.85 22.14
CA SER A 41 16.28 -5.65 20.88
C SER A 41 17.01 -4.30 20.91
N VAL A 42 18.34 -4.34 20.78
CA VAL A 42 19.24 -3.17 20.85
C VAL A 42 19.76 -2.83 19.47
N LYS A 43 19.79 -1.54 19.12
CA LYS A 43 20.40 -1.10 17.86
C LYS A 43 21.91 -1.32 17.91
N ASN A 44 22.45 -2.08 16.96
CA ASN A 44 23.89 -2.35 16.88
C ASN A 44 24.68 -1.09 16.48
N ALA A 45 25.27 -0.39 17.46
CA ALA A 45 26.11 0.79 17.21
C ALA A 45 27.45 0.45 16.52
N SER A 46 27.93 -0.79 16.66
CA SER A 46 29.23 -1.25 16.16
C SER A 46 29.23 -1.62 14.66
N ILE A 47 28.06 -1.91 14.07
CA ILE A 47 27.94 -2.20 12.63
C ILE A 47 28.06 -0.92 11.80
N ASP A 48 27.72 0.24 12.37
CA ASP A 48 27.85 1.54 11.69
C ASP A 48 29.31 2.02 11.60
N THR A 49 30.18 1.62 12.52
CA THR A 49 31.56 2.14 12.59
C THR A 49 32.63 1.25 11.93
N ASN A 50 32.38 -0.04 11.73
CA ASN A 50 33.35 -0.97 11.13
C ASN A 50 33.14 -1.13 9.61
N ARG A 51 33.91 -0.39 8.79
CA ARG A 51 33.86 -0.43 7.31
C ARG A 51 34.26 -1.78 6.67
N HIS A 52 34.86 -2.72 7.41
CA HIS A 52 35.46 -3.92 6.81
C HIS A 52 34.78 -5.25 7.13
N ARG A 53 33.76 -5.30 7.99
CA ARG A 53 32.94 -6.50 8.18
C ARG A 53 31.51 -6.27 7.67
N SER A 54 31.22 -6.97 6.58
CA SER A 54 29.89 -7.36 6.08
C SER A 54 29.08 -6.36 5.25
N SER A 55 29.38 -6.30 3.95
CA SER A 55 28.44 -5.82 2.91
C SER A 55 27.24 -6.76 2.73
N LEU A 56 27.40 -8.05 3.03
CA LEU A 56 26.38 -9.08 2.80
C LEU A 56 25.24 -9.03 3.84
N LEU A 57 25.53 -8.81 5.13
CA LEU A 57 24.46 -8.65 6.14
C LEU A 57 23.69 -7.34 5.94
N ARG A 58 24.35 -6.23 5.59
CA ARG A 58 23.65 -4.96 5.28
C ARG A 58 22.70 -5.10 4.10
N TYR A 59 23.07 -5.91 3.10
CA TYR A 59 22.22 -6.19 1.94
C TYR A 59 21.02 -7.08 2.27
N LEU A 60 21.17 -8.06 3.18
CA LEU A 60 20.11 -9.01 3.53
C LEU A 60 19.14 -8.53 4.62
N LEU A 61 19.60 -7.72 5.58
CA LEU A 61 18.81 -7.31 6.75
C LEU A 61 18.33 -5.84 6.71
N GLY A 62 18.75 -5.07 5.70
CA GLY A 62 18.43 -3.64 5.59
C GLY A 62 19.25 -2.74 6.52
N PRO A 63 19.08 -1.41 6.43
CA PRO A 63 19.93 -0.41 7.10
C PRO A 63 19.77 -0.33 8.63
N LYS A 64 18.94 -1.19 9.25
CA LYS A 64 18.71 -1.21 10.70
C LYS A 64 18.83 -2.64 11.22
N CYS A 65 20.05 -3.03 11.60
CA CYS A 65 20.30 -4.28 12.29
C CYS A 65 20.25 -4.06 13.81
N TYR A 66 19.49 -4.89 14.50
CA TYR A 66 19.39 -4.93 15.95
C TYR A 66 19.90 -6.28 16.46
N SER A 67 20.48 -6.29 17.66
CA SER A 67 20.83 -7.52 18.39
C SER A 67 19.83 -7.75 19.50
N VAL A 68 19.31 -8.97 19.61
CA VAL A 68 18.47 -9.36 20.75
C VAL A 68 19.37 -9.79 21.90
N THR A 69 19.33 -9.08 23.02
CA THR A 69 20.20 -9.32 24.19
C THR A 69 19.38 -9.75 25.40
N LEU A 70 20.05 -10.45 26.31
CA LEU A 70 19.54 -10.84 27.62
C LEU A 70 20.37 -10.11 28.67
N ASP A 71 19.78 -9.13 29.34
CA ASP A 71 20.48 -8.27 30.28
C ASP A 71 19.83 -8.34 31.66
N LYS A 72 20.61 -8.13 32.71
CA LYS A 72 20.04 -7.81 34.03
C LYS A 72 19.37 -6.45 33.93
N MET A 73 18.14 -6.35 34.42
CA MET A 73 17.37 -5.12 34.41
C MET A 73 18.09 -3.98 35.15
N GLU A 74 18.82 -4.31 36.23
CA GLU A 74 19.68 -3.37 36.97
C GLU A 74 20.81 -2.82 36.09
N ASP A 75 21.60 -3.72 35.49
CA ASP A 75 22.73 -3.35 34.62
C ASP A 75 22.24 -2.54 33.41
N TRP A 76 21.12 -2.95 32.83
CA TRP A 76 20.55 -2.28 31.68
C TRP A 76 20.05 -0.87 32.03
N SER A 77 19.31 -0.71 33.13
CA SER A 77 18.85 0.60 33.63
C SER A 77 20.01 1.56 33.88
N HIS A 78 21.07 1.06 34.54
CA HIS A 78 22.26 1.83 34.89
C HIS A 78 23.05 2.26 33.63
N ASN A 79 23.28 1.32 32.71
CA ASN A 79 24.07 1.58 31.50
C ASN A 79 23.37 2.50 30.49
N THR A 80 22.04 2.49 30.46
CA THR A 80 21.26 3.25 29.48
C THR A 80 20.77 4.60 30.01
N GLN A 81 21.02 4.92 31.29
CA GLN A 81 20.47 6.10 31.97
C GLN A 81 18.93 6.16 31.84
N ALA A 82 18.26 5.03 32.06
CA ALA A 82 16.82 4.96 31.95
C ALA A 82 16.18 5.93 32.96
N THR A 83 15.39 6.87 32.44
CA THR A 83 14.77 7.92 33.26
C THR A 83 13.50 7.44 33.95
N LYS A 84 12.88 6.40 33.38
CA LYS A 84 11.60 5.83 33.81
C LYS A 84 11.50 4.39 33.35
N ILE A 85 11.05 3.50 34.24
CA ILE A 85 10.65 2.14 33.93
C ILE A 85 9.19 2.00 34.32
N GLU A 86 8.35 1.61 33.37
CA GLU A 86 6.94 1.36 33.61
C GLU A 86 6.59 -0.06 33.17
N LEU A 87 5.73 -0.71 33.97
CA LEU A 87 4.94 -1.82 33.46
C LEU A 87 4.10 -1.23 32.33
N GLY A 88 4.41 -1.62 31.10
CA GLY A 88 3.69 -1.12 29.93
C GLY A 88 2.21 -1.40 30.11
N VAL A 89 1.36 -0.47 29.67
CA VAL A 89 -0.10 -0.68 29.64
C VAL A 89 -0.34 -2.08 29.07
N PRO A 90 -1.07 -2.97 29.77
CA PRO A 90 -1.29 -4.32 29.27
C PRO A 90 -1.81 -4.17 27.84
N MET A 91 -1.07 -4.69 26.84
CA MET A 91 -1.48 -4.65 25.44
C MET A 91 -2.80 -5.42 25.33
N SER A 92 -3.89 -4.71 25.61
CA SER A 92 -5.22 -5.16 26.02
C SER A 92 -5.21 -6.28 27.08
N SER A 93 -5.69 -5.97 28.29
CA SER A 93 -6.10 -6.95 29.31
C SER A 93 -7.07 -8.02 28.78
N VAL A 94 -7.68 -7.80 27.61
CA VAL A 94 -8.58 -8.75 26.91
C VAL A 94 -7.82 -9.83 26.12
N LEU A 95 -6.53 -9.66 25.78
CA LEU A 95 -5.80 -10.66 24.96
C LEU A 95 -4.88 -11.59 25.77
N LEU A 96 -4.74 -11.39 27.08
CA LEU A 96 -3.82 -12.17 27.95
C LEU A 96 -4.51 -13.29 28.73
N GLU A 97 -5.85 -13.36 28.74
CA GLU A 97 -6.61 -14.18 29.70
C GLU A 97 -6.36 -15.71 29.68
N LYS A 98 -5.63 -16.27 28.71
CA LYS A 98 -5.09 -17.65 28.81
C LYS A 98 -3.76 -17.82 28.05
N ARG A 99 -2.86 -16.84 28.11
CA ARG A 99 -1.51 -17.06 27.54
C ARG A 99 -0.67 -17.85 28.54
N LYS A 100 0.02 -18.87 28.06
CA LYS A 100 1.13 -19.46 28.80
C LYS A 100 2.27 -18.46 28.76
N VAL A 101 2.48 -17.75 29.86
CA VAL A 101 3.62 -16.85 30.08
C VAL A 101 4.93 -17.53 29.65
N GLU A 102 5.02 -18.84 29.88
CA GLU A 102 6.13 -19.70 29.52
C GLU A 102 6.43 -19.69 28.01
N ASP A 103 5.42 -19.59 27.14
CA ASP A 103 5.61 -19.58 25.69
C ASP A 103 6.19 -18.24 25.19
N ILE A 104 5.76 -17.13 25.79
CA ILE A 104 6.29 -15.79 25.47
C ILE A 104 7.76 -15.70 25.92
N VAL A 105 8.04 -16.14 27.15
CA VAL A 105 9.39 -16.18 27.72
C VAL A 105 10.30 -17.11 26.90
N SER A 106 9.81 -18.30 26.54
CA SER A 106 10.56 -19.26 25.71
C SER A 106 10.90 -18.70 24.33
N GLU A 107 9.95 -18.03 23.67
CA GLU A 107 10.22 -17.41 22.37
C GLU A 107 11.21 -16.23 22.48
N ALA A 108 11.08 -15.39 23.51
CA ALA A 108 12.03 -14.31 23.75
C ALA A 108 13.45 -14.86 23.97
N LEU A 109 13.58 -15.87 24.85
CA LEU A 109 14.87 -16.52 25.13
C LEU A 109 15.48 -17.20 23.90
N LYS A 110 14.66 -17.81 23.03
CA LYS A 110 15.13 -18.42 21.78
C LYS A 110 15.81 -17.44 20.84
N ASN A 111 15.42 -16.17 20.89
CA ASN A 111 15.98 -15.12 20.04
C ASN A 111 17.20 -14.43 20.67
N VAL A 112 17.59 -14.73 21.91
CA VAL A 112 18.79 -14.14 22.53
C VAL A 112 20.05 -14.48 21.70
N ASN A 113 20.92 -13.49 21.50
CA ASN A 113 22.11 -13.53 20.65
C ASN A 113 21.82 -13.68 19.14
N THR A 114 20.60 -13.42 18.70
CA THR A 114 20.27 -13.33 17.27
C THR A 114 20.28 -11.89 16.78
N GLU A 115 20.53 -11.70 15.48
CA GLU A 115 20.31 -10.43 14.81
C GLU A 115 18.90 -10.37 14.23
N THR A 116 18.25 -9.22 14.35
CA THR A 116 16.89 -8.97 13.87
C THR A 116 16.78 -7.61 13.20
N SER A 117 15.88 -7.48 12.23
CA SER A 117 15.49 -6.19 11.65
C SER A 117 14.42 -5.46 12.49
N LEU A 118 13.89 -6.13 13.53
CA LEU A 118 12.83 -5.61 14.38
C LEU A 118 13.40 -4.68 15.45
N ASN A 119 12.83 -3.47 15.55
CA ASN A 119 13.06 -2.60 16.69
C ASN A 119 12.49 -3.24 17.98
N SER A 120 12.79 -2.66 19.14
CA SER A 120 12.36 -3.19 20.43
C SER A 120 10.84 -3.41 20.55
N LEU A 121 10.00 -2.53 20.00
CA LEU A 121 8.54 -2.68 20.07
C LEU A 121 8.06 -3.84 19.20
N ASP A 122 8.55 -3.92 17.96
CA ASP A 122 8.14 -4.94 17.01
C ASP A 122 8.67 -6.33 17.39
N PHE A 123 9.84 -6.39 18.03
CA PHE A 123 10.35 -7.62 18.64
C PHE A 123 9.41 -8.15 19.74
N VAL A 124 8.98 -7.28 20.67
CA VAL A 124 8.04 -7.68 21.73
C VAL A 124 6.71 -8.16 21.13
N LYS A 125 6.18 -7.45 20.13
CA LYS A 125 4.97 -7.88 19.39
C LYS A 125 5.18 -9.24 18.72
N HIS A 126 6.36 -9.46 18.14
CA HIS A 126 6.71 -10.73 17.50
C HIS A 126 6.67 -11.89 18.50
N CYS A 127 7.36 -11.79 19.64
CA CYS A 127 7.35 -12.82 20.68
C CYS A 127 5.93 -13.11 21.21
N ILE A 128 5.12 -12.06 21.39
CA ILE A 128 3.71 -12.21 21.79
C ILE A 128 2.90 -12.95 20.71
N SER A 129 3.20 -12.74 19.43
CA SER A 129 2.45 -13.29 18.30
C SER A 129 2.88 -14.69 17.85
N ALA A 130 4.15 -15.07 18.04
CA ALA A 130 4.73 -16.32 17.54
C ALA A 130 4.00 -17.57 18.06
N TRP A 131 3.47 -17.51 19.29
CA TRP A 131 2.63 -18.57 19.84
C TRP A 131 1.35 -18.80 19.03
N ARG A 132 0.68 -17.72 18.57
CA ARG A 132 -0.55 -17.85 17.76
C ARG A 132 -0.29 -18.65 16.51
N ILE A 133 0.87 -18.45 15.88
CA ILE A 133 1.26 -19.16 14.66
C ILE A 133 1.48 -20.65 14.97
N LYS A 134 2.21 -20.99 16.04
CA LYS A 134 2.43 -22.38 16.46
C LYS A 134 1.12 -23.09 16.83
N HIS A 135 0.23 -22.41 17.55
CA HIS A 135 -1.04 -22.98 17.97
C HIS A 135 -1.99 -23.18 16.78
N ILE A 136 -2.08 -22.20 15.87
CA ILE A 136 -2.85 -22.35 14.63
C ILE A 136 -2.29 -23.50 13.79
N ALA A 137 -0.96 -23.60 13.64
CA ALA A 137 -0.34 -24.70 12.89
C ALA A 137 -0.63 -26.07 13.52
N ALA A 138 -0.58 -26.19 14.86
CA ALA A 138 -0.91 -27.41 15.57
C ALA A 138 -2.40 -27.80 15.40
N VAL A 139 -3.32 -26.84 15.56
CA VAL A 139 -4.77 -27.07 15.36
C VAL A 139 -5.05 -27.47 13.92
N VAL A 140 -4.49 -26.78 12.92
CA VAL A 140 -4.63 -27.13 11.51
C VAL A 140 -4.10 -28.54 11.25
N THR A 141 -2.94 -28.89 11.83
CA THR A 141 -2.36 -30.23 11.65
C THR A 141 -3.26 -31.31 12.25
N VAL A 142 -3.77 -31.12 13.47
CA VAL A 142 -4.69 -32.06 14.12
C VAL A 142 -6.00 -32.19 13.33
N VAL A 143 -6.57 -31.09 12.85
CA VAL A 143 -7.81 -31.10 12.05
C VAL A 143 -7.58 -31.83 10.73
N VAL A 144 -6.50 -31.53 10.02
CA VAL A 144 -6.14 -32.22 8.78
C VAL A 144 -5.94 -33.72 9.04
N TYR A 145 -5.24 -34.09 10.11
CA TYR A 145 -4.98 -35.49 10.44
C TYR A 145 -6.26 -36.24 10.86
N ALA A 146 -7.15 -35.60 11.62
CA ALA A 146 -8.46 -36.15 12.00
C ALA A 146 -9.39 -36.31 10.79
N CYS A 147 -9.38 -35.36 9.86
CA CYS A 147 -10.12 -35.45 8.60
C CYS A 147 -9.56 -36.55 7.67
N LEU A 148 -8.26 -36.84 7.74
CA LEU A 148 -7.64 -37.90 6.94
C LEU A 148 -7.85 -39.30 7.54
N LEU A 149 -7.96 -39.42 8.88
CA LEU A 149 -8.03 -40.73 9.57
C LEU A 149 -9.43 -41.18 9.94
N SER A 150 -10.42 -40.29 10.02
CA SER A 150 -11.78 -40.67 10.42
C SER A 150 -12.77 -40.57 9.26
N GLU A 151 -13.61 -41.58 9.10
CA GLU A 151 -14.88 -41.46 8.36
C GLU A 151 -15.91 -40.58 9.11
N ALA A 152 -15.49 -39.83 10.14
CA ALA A 152 -16.36 -38.98 10.91
C ALA A 152 -16.76 -37.74 10.11
N ARG A 153 -17.99 -37.26 10.34
CA ARG A 153 -18.53 -36.08 9.66
C ARG A 153 -17.77 -34.85 10.16
N CYS A 154 -17.11 -34.13 9.25
CA CYS A 154 -16.40 -32.88 9.52
C CYS A 154 -17.22 -31.83 10.31
N ALA A 155 -18.55 -31.92 10.27
CA ALA A 155 -19.45 -31.09 11.06
C ALA A 155 -19.19 -31.17 12.58
N ASP A 156 -18.85 -32.36 13.09
CA ASP A 156 -18.66 -32.57 14.52
C ASP A 156 -17.33 -31.94 15.00
N VAL A 157 -16.29 -32.01 14.17
CA VAL A 157 -14.97 -31.37 14.42
C VAL A 157 -15.10 -29.84 14.36
N LEU A 158 -15.85 -29.31 13.39
CA LEU A 158 -16.10 -27.88 13.26
C LEU A 158 -16.92 -27.33 14.44
N SER A 159 -17.90 -28.09 14.94
CA SER A 159 -18.69 -27.70 16.12
C SER A 159 -17.83 -27.63 17.38
N LEU A 160 -16.89 -28.56 17.56
CA LEU A 160 -15.92 -28.57 18.67
C LEU A 160 -14.95 -27.38 18.63
N LEU A 161 -14.52 -26.95 17.43
CA LEU A 161 -13.65 -25.78 17.27
C LEU A 161 -14.40 -24.46 17.50
N TYR A 162 -15.69 -24.41 17.18
CA TYR A 162 -16.56 -23.25 17.38
C TYR A 162 -16.78 -22.95 18.88
N GLU A 163 -16.96 -23.99 19.71
CA GLU A 163 -17.11 -23.81 21.17
C GLU A 163 -15.85 -23.33 21.89
N GLN A 164 -14.66 -23.44 21.28
CA GLN A 164 -13.37 -23.06 21.89
C GLN A 164 -12.89 -21.63 21.57
N ASN A 165 -13.73 -20.80 20.93
CA ASN A 165 -13.56 -19.34 20.83
C ASN A 165 -12.23 -18.86 20.19
N TYR A 166 -11.75 -19.54 19.13
CA TYR A 166 -10.60 -19.08 18.33
C TYR A 166 -11.00 -18.04 17.29
N ASN A 167 -10.11 -17.07 17.03
CA ASN A 167 -10.28 -16.04 16.00
C ASN A 167 -10.54 -16.70 14.63
N THR A 168 -11.78 -16.62 14.19
CA THR A 168 -12.45 -17.63 13.36
C THR A 168 -12.09 -17.54 11.88
N ILE A 169 -11.73 -16.37 11.37
CA ILE A 169 -11.69 -16.15 9.91
C ILE A 169 -10.55 -16.91 9.22
N LEU A 170 -9.34 -16.90 9.75
CA LEU A 170 -8.20 -17.56 9.10
C LEU A 170 -8.29 -19.09 9.20
N LEU A 171 -8.70 -19.59 10.37
CA LEU A 171 -8.87 -21.03 10.60
C LEU A 171 -10.04 -21.58 9.77
N VAL A 172 -11.17 -20.85 9.71
CA VAL A 172 -12.31 -21.20 8.84
C VAL A 172 -11.89 -21.20 7.38
N ASN A 173 -11.10 -20.22 6.92
CA ASN A 173 -10.63 -20.21 5.53
C ASN A 173 -9.70 -21.37 5.20
N ILE A 174 -8.78 -21.74 6.11
CA ILE A 174 -7.88 -22.89 5.90
C ILE A 174 -8.66 -24.22 5.90
N VAL A 175 -9.58 -24.39 6.85
CA VAL A 175 -10.42 -25.60 6.93
C VAL A 175 -11.40 -25.67 5.75
N PHE A 176 -11.97 -24.54 5.33
CA PHE A 176 -12.80 -24.46 4.13
C PHE A 176 -12.02 -24.79 2.87
N LEU A 177 -10.78 -24.30 2.72
CA LEU A 177 -9.93 -24.64 1.58
C LEU A 177 -9.59 -26.14 1.56
N ALA A 178 -9.22 -26.72 2.71
CA ALA A 178 -8.96 -28.14 2.84
C ALA A 178 -10.23 -28.99 2.52
N PHE A 179 -11.40 -28.51 2.97
CA PHE A 179 -12.69 -29.13 2.68
C PHE A 179 -13.06 -29.04 1.19
N CYS A 180 -12.83 -27.90 0.53
CA CYS A 180 -13.03 -27.74 -0.92
C CYS A 180 -12.14 -28.69 -1.72
N VAL A 181 -10.88 -28.89 -1.28
CA VAL A 181 -9.95 -29.84 -1.90
C VAL A 181 -10.43 -31.28 -1.72
N LEU A 182 -10.88 -31.65 -0.51
CA LEU A 182 -11.41 -32.99 -0.22
C LEU A 182 -12.74 -33.27 -0.94
N LEU A 183 -13.64 -32.28 -1.04
CA LEU A 183 -14.88 -32.38 -1.81
C LEU A 183 -14.60 -32.49 -3.31
N ALA A 184 -13.68 -31.69 -3.85
CA ALA A 184 -13.28 -31.80 -5.25
C ALA A 184 -12.73 -33.20 -5.54
N TYR A 185 -11.91 -33.75 -4.66
CA TYR A 185 -11.39 -35.11 -4.78
C TYR A 185 -12.50 -36.18 -4.67
N ARG A 186 -13.39 -36.08 -3.68
CA ARG A 186 -14.46 -37.05 -3.42
C ARG A 186 -15.59 -37.03 -4.45
N TYR A 187 -15.90 -35.87 -5.05
CA TYR A 187 -17.00 -35.75 -6.01
C TYR A 187 -16.57 -35.79 -7.47
N GLN A 188 -15.34 -35.38 -7.81
CA GLN A 188 -14.90 -35.45 -9.21
C GLN A 188 -14.38 -36.84 -9.58
N VAL A 189 -13.69 -37.56 -8.70
CA VAL A 189 -13.10 -38.86 -9.07
C VAL A 189 -14.15 -39.93 -9.36
N PRO A 190 -15.20 -40.14 -8.54
CA PRO A 190 -16.21 -41.16 -8.83
C PRO A 190 -17.09 -40.81 -10.05
N LYS A 191 -17.49 -39.53 -10.22
CA LYS A 191 -18.28 -39.10 -11.38
C LYS A 191 -17.48 -39.12 -12.69
N GLN A 192 -16.16 -38.95 -12.65
CA GLN A 192 -15.30 -39.08 -13.82
C GLN A 192 -15.03 -40.56 -14.14
N ILE A 193 -15.00 -41.45 -13.14
CA ILE A 193 -14.93 -42.90 -13.34
C ILE A 193 -16.25 -43.45 -13.91
N GLU A 194 -17.41 -42.98 -13.42
CA GLU A 194 -18.73 -43.33 -13.98
C GLU A 194 -18.88 -42.81 -15.43
N ARG A 195 -18.48 -41.56 -15.71
CA ARG A 195 -18.49 -41.03 -17.09
C ARG A 195 -17.50 -41.75 -18.00
N ALA A 196 -16.32 -42.14 -17.50
CA ALA A 196 -15.37 -42.95 -18.27
C ALA A 196 -15.88 -44.39 -18.52
N ALA A 197 -16.71 -44.93 -17.63
CA ALA A 197 -17.38 -46.21 -17.81
C ALA A 197 -18.55 -46.13 -18.81
N GLU A 198 -19.33 -45.03 -18.81
CA GLU A 198 -20.42 -44.78 -19.78
C GLU A 198 -19.90 -44.50 -21.21
N ILE A 199 -18.74 -43.85 -21.34
CA ILE A 199 -18.10 -43.59 -22.65
C ILE A 199 -17.55 -44.90 -23.27
N ASN A 200 -17.18 -45.89 -22.45
CA ASN A 200 -16.66 -47.18 -22.91
C ASN A 200 -17.75 -48.16 -23.40
N THR A 201 -19.04 -47.94 -23.09
CA THR A 201 -20.11 -48.88 -23.49
C THR A 201 -20.79 -48.52 -24.81
N THR A 202 -20.53 -47.35 -25.38
CA THR A 202 -21.25 -46.86 -26.58
C THR A 202 -20.39 -46.49 -27.79
N SER A 203 -19.07 -46.68 -27.77
CA SER A 203 -18.21 -46.31 -28.91
C SER A 203 -17.21 -47.41 -29.33
N LYS A 204 -17.14 -47.64 -30.65
CA LYS A 204 -16.17 -48.55 -31.30
C LYS A 204 -14.73 -48.04 -31.11
N PRO A 205 -13.73 -48.94 -31.06
CA PRO A 205 -12.35 -48.59 -30.73
C PRO A 205 -11.71 -47.80 -31.88
N GLY A 206 -11.41 -46.52 -31.63
CA GLY A 206 -10.78 -45.67 -32.64
C GLY A 206 -10.24 -44.35 -32.08
N THR A 207 -8.91 -44.30 -31.97
CA THR A 207 -8.01 -43.14 -31.77
C THR A 207 -7.73 -42.67 -30.33
N ASN A 208 -6.42 -42.65 -30.00
CA ASN A 208 -5.81 -42.21 -28.74
C ASN A 208 -5.95 -40.71 -28.43
N SER A 209 -6.69 -39.95 -29.25
CA SER A 209 -6.80 -38.49 -29.16
C SER A 209 -7.50 -38.03 -27.88
N ASP A 210 -8.61 -38.68 -27.52
CA ASP A 210 -9.47 -38.20 -26.42
C ASP A 210 -8.88 -38.51 -25.04
N LYS A 211 -8.15 -39.62 -24.92
CA LYS A 211 -7.38 -39.95 -23.71
C LYS A 211 -6.23 -38.96 -23.51
N LEU A 212 -5.60 -38.51 -24.59
CA LEU A 212 -4.52 -37.52 -24.53
C LEU A 212 -5.05 -36.13 -24.12
N MET A 213 -6.24 -35.75 -24.59
CA MET A 213 -6.87 -34.48 -24.25
C MET A 213 -7.27 -34.42 -22.76
N LEU A 214 -7.87 -35.48 -22.23
CA LEU A 214 -8.27 -35.55 -20.81
C LEU A 214 -7.05 -35.59 -19.88
N TRP A 215 -6.00 -36.32 -20.28
CA TRP A 215 -4.73 -36.36 -19.55
C TRP A 215 -4.03 -34.99 -19.54
N ASN A 216 -3.98 -34.31 -20.69
CA ASN A 216 -3.41 -32.96 -20.77
C ASN A 216 -4.19 -31.94 -19.93
N TYR A 217 -5.52 -32.07 -19.87
CA TYR A 217 -6.35 -31.21 -19.02
C TYR A 217 -6.07 -31.46 -17.52
N LEU A 218 -5.97 -32.73 -17.11
CA LEU A 218 -5.65 -33.10 -15.73
C LEU A 218 -4.23 -32.65 -15.33
N VAL A 219 -3.25 -32.83 -16.22
CA VAL A 219 -1.86 -32.39 -16.01
C VAL A 219 -1.79 -30.87 -15.89
N ASN A 220 -2.50 -30.11 -16.74
CA ASN A 220 -2.54 -28.64 -16.65
C ASN A 220 -3.25 -28.14 -15.38
N TYR A 221 -4.32 -28.81 -14.97
CA TYR A 221 -5.02 -28.47 -13.73
C TYR A 221 -4.14 -28.74 -12.50
N LEU A 222 -3.48 -29.89 -12.45
CA LEU A 222 -2.54 -30.23 -11.38
C LEU A 222 -1.33 -29.29 -11.39
N ALA A 223 -0.80 -28.91 -12.55
CA ALA A 223 0.29 -27.95 -12.66
C ALA A 223 -0.08 -26.58 -12.06
N ARG A 224 -1.26 -26.04 -12.39
CA ARG A 224 -1.76 -24.76 -11.83
C ARG A 224 -2.07 -24.84 -10.34
N PHE A 225 -2.57 -25.99 -9.88
CA PHE A 225 -2.78 -26.26 -8.46
C PHE A 225 -1.45 -26.27 -7.70
N PHE A 226 -0.46 -27.00 -8.19
CA PHE A 226 0.88 -27.04 -7.58
C PHE A 226 1.60 -25.69 -7.68
N GLU A 227 1.39 -24.90 -8.73
CA GLU A 227 1.91 -23.53 -8.83
C GLU A 227 1.29 -22.61 -7.75
N THR A 228 -0.03 -22.68 -7.57
CA THR A 228 -0.74 -21.90 -6.55
C THR A 228 -0.32 -22.31 -5.14
N LEU A 229 -0.21 -23.62 -4.90
CA LEU A 229 0.30 -24.17 -3.65
C LEU A 229 1.76 -23.75 -3.43
N ASN A 230 2.60 -23.76 -4.46
CA ASN A 230 3.99 -23.31 -4.39
C ASN A 230 4.13 -21.80 -4.18
N ARG A 231 3.17 -20.97 -4.63
CA ARG A 231 3.13 -19.53 -4.30
C ARG A 231 2.72 -19.30 -2.84
N LEU A 232 1.77 -20.08 -2.33
CA LEU A 232 1.34 -20.04 -0.93
C LEU A 232 2.44 -20.55 0.01
N VAL A 233 3.01 -21.72 -0.30
CA VAL A 233 4.17 -22.29 0.37
C VAL A 233 5.39 -21.39 0.16
N GLY A 234 5.55 -20.76 -1.00
CA GLY A 234 6.61 -19.78 -1.29
C GLY A 234 6.53 -18.54 -0.40
N LYS A 235 5.33 -18.03 -0.13
CA LYS A 235 5.10 -16.98 0.87
C LYS A 235 5.50 -17.45 2.28
N VAL A 236 5.11 -18.67 2.67
CA VAL A 236 5.48 -19.27 3.97
C VAL A 236 6.97 -19.64 4.06
N ARG A 237 7.60 -19.94 2.92
CA ARG A 237 9.03 -20.30 2.76
C ARG A 237 9.93 -19.09 2.76
N ASN A 238 9.46 -17.94 2.28
CA ASN A 238 10.17 -16.67 2.43
C ASN A 238 10.21 -16.24 3.91
N ASP A 239 9.24 -16.70 4.72
CA ASP A 239 9.26 -16.55 6.18
C ASP A 239 10.11 -17.63 6.89
N LEU A 240 10.45 -18.74 6.21
CA LEU A 240 11.20 -19.89 6.76
C LEU A 240 12.22 -20.42 5.74
N ASN A 241 13.43 -19.87 5.77
CA ASN A 241 14.55 -20.21 4.86
C ASN A 241 14.83 -21.73 4.77
N LEU A 242 14.52 -22.35 3.62
CA LEU A 242 15.07 -23.67 3.25
C LEU A 242 15.20 -23.84 1.71
N SER A 243 16.43 -24.07 1.22
CA SER A 243 16.79 -24.42 -0.19
C SER A 243 17.26 -25.89 -0.26
N LYS A 244 17.33 -26.66 -1.37
CA LYS A 244 17.90 -26.39 -2.70
C LYS A 244 17.47 -27.40 -3.80
N SER A 245 16.55 -28.34 -3.53
CA SER A 245 16.34 -29.51 -4.43
C SER A 245 15.37 -29.33 -5.61
N LEU A 246 14.75 -28.15 -5.79
CA LEU A 246 13.62 -27.98 -6.72
C LEU A 246 13.94 -27.26 -8.04
N GLN A 247 15.19 -26.81 -8.24
CA GLN A 247 15.59 -26.06 -9.44
C GLN A 247 15.77 -26.91 -10.71
N SER A 248 15.65 -28.23 -10.64
CA SER A 248 15.95 -29.12 -11.78
C SER A 248 14.76 -29.39 -12.72
N ILE A 249 13.52 -29.06 -12.33
CA ILE A 249 12.34 -29.66 -12.98
C ILE A 249 11.58 -28.73 -13.94
N LEU A 250 11.79 -27.41 -13.90
CA LEU A 250 10.82 -26.46 -14.49
C LEU A 250 11.28 -25.66 -15.71
N SER A 251 12.36 -26.05 -16.39
CA SER A 251 12.74 -25.42 -17.67
C SER A 251 12.10 -26.17 -18.86
N GLY A 252 10.94 -25.72 -19.32
CA GLY A 252 10.47 -26.08 -20.65
C GLY A 252 9.00 -25.75 -20.90
N TYR A 253 8.78 -25.00 -21.99
CA TYR A 253 7.57 -24.84 -22.82
C TYR A 253 6.87 -23.47 -22.81
N ASP A 254 6.91 -22.84 -23.99
CA ASP A 254 6.18 -21.64 -24.43
C ASP A 254 5.05 -22.03 -25.40
N VAL A 255 3.92 -21.31 -25.39
CA VAL A 255 2.92 -21.29 -26.49
C VAL A 255 2.18 -19.94 -26.56
N GLU A 256 2.10 -19.37 -27.77
CA GLU A 256 1.37 -18.15 -28.19
C GLU A 256 -0.09 -18.40 -28.61
N ILE A 257 -0.97 -17.37 -28.52
CA ILE A 257 -2.33 -17.35 -29.11
C ILE A 257 -2.68 -15.95 -29.69
N LEU A 258 -3.34 -15.92 -30.86
CA LEU A 258 -3.80 -14.74 -31.64
C LEU A 258 -5.30 -14.38 -31.38
N PRO A 259 -5.76 -13.14 -31.67
CA PRO A 259 -7.08 -12.63 -31.27
C PRO A 259 -8.14 -12.53 -32.41
N TYR A 260 -9.40 -12.29 -32.01
CA TYR A 260 -10.57 -12.11 -32.88
C TYR A 260 -11.38 -10.84 -32.54
N SER A 261 -11.99 -10.22 -33.56
CA SER A 261 -12.60 -8.88 -33.58
C SER A 261 -14.13 -8.87 -33.53
N GLY A 262 -14.72 -7.75 -33.07
CA GLY A 262 -16.16 -7.48 -33.18
C GLY A 262 -16.53 -6.04 -32.78
N GLU A 263 -17.05 -5.27 -33.74
CA GLU A 263 -17.38 -3.84 -33.65
C GLU A 263 -18.88 -3.58 -33.36
N GLY A 264 -19.16 -2.39 -32.82
CA GLY A 264 -20.50 -1.79 -32.75
C GLY A 264 -20.53 -0.52 -31.89
N GLU A 265 -20.45 0.65 -32.53
CA GLU A 265 -20.49 1.99 -31.90
C GLU A 265 -21.88 2.65 -31.92
N GLN A 266 -22.14 3.55 -30.96
CA GLN A 266 -23.22 4.53 -31.01
C GLN A 266 -22.79 5.87 -30.37
N LYS A 267 -22.94 6.97 -31.14
CA LYS A 267 -22.48 8.35 -30.87
C LYS A 267 -23.33 9.12 -29.85
N CYS A 268 -22.68 9.99 -29.07
CA CYS A 268 -23.26 11.19 -28.44
C CYS A 268 -22.55 12.46 -28.92
N ALA A 269 -23.28 13.57 -28.94
CA ALA A 269 -22.94 14.81 -29.65
C ALA A 269 -21.95 15.73 -28.89
N GLU A 270 -20.98 16.28 -29.62
CA GLU A 270 -20.03 17.30 -29.17
C GLU A 270 -20.53 18.72 -29.49
N GLU A 271 -20.48 19.62 -28.52
CA GLU A 271 -20.48 21.08 -28.75
C GLU A 271 -19.05 21.63 -28.63
N LYS A 272 -18.64 22.41 -29.61
CA LYS A 272 -17.27 22.92 -29.78
C LYS A 272 -16.94 24.05 -28.81
N CYS A 273 -15.92 23.87 -27.97
CA CYS A 273 -15.16 24.97 -27.36
C CYS A 273 -13.89 25.24 -28.20
N VAL A 274 -13.70 26.48 -28.65
CA VAL A 274 -12.52 26.94 -29.38
C VAL A 274 -11.68 27.82 -28.47
N THR A 275 -10.44 27.43 -28.19
CA THR A 275 -9.39 28.33 -27.70
C THR A 275 -8.12 28.10 -28.51
N ALA A 276 -7.44 29.18 -28.88
CA ALA A 276 -6.20 29.18 -29.64
C ALA A 276 -5.01 29.45 -28.71
N GLU A 277 -4.00 28.59 -28.71
CA GLU A 277 -2.72 28.82 -28.04
C GLU A 277 -1.56 28.80 -29.06
N LYS A 278 -0.53 29.61 -28.76
CA LYS A 278 0.69 29.78 -29.57
C LYS A 278 1.82 28.90 -29.03
N ASP A 279 2.54 28.26 -29.94
CA ASP A 279 3.68 27.39 -29.67
C ASP A 279 4.88 28.11 -29.02
N VAL A 280 5.51 27.44 -28.03
CA VAL A 280 6.80 27.79 -27.44
C VAL A 280 7.82 26.71 -27.84
N ALA A 281 8.92 27.14 -28.44
CA ALA A 281 9.97 26.26 -28.97
C ALA A 281 10.85 25.66 -27.86
N GLY A 282 11.14 24.36 -27.96
CA GLY A 282 12.20 23.68 -27.19
C GLY A 282 11.78 22.41 -26.46
N GLN A 283 10.48 22.12 -26.37
CA GLN A 283 10.00 20.91 -25.74
C GLN A 283 10.14 19.74 -26.71
N LYS A 284 10.70 18.60 -26.27
CA LYS A 284 10.49 17.33 -26.96
C LYS A 284 9.04 16.93 -26.72
N VAL A 285 8.12 17.61 -27.41
CA VAL A 285 6.75 17.16 -27.57
C VAL A 285 6.90 15.84 -28.29
N ILE A 286 6.84 14.74 -27.54
CA ILE A 286 6.61 13.45 -28.14
C ILE A 286 5.16 13.52 -28.58
N THR A 287 4.91 14.08 -29.77
CA THR A 287 3.70 13.75 -30.51
C THR A 287 3.81 12.26 -30.75
N GLU A 288 3.18 11.47 -29.89
CA GLU A 288 2.99 10.05 -30.12
C GLU A 288 2.52 9.92 -31.57
N LYS A 289 3.33 9.27 -32.41
CA LYS A 289 2.84 8.80 -33.70
C LYS A 289 1.61 7.96 -33.35
N LYS A 290 0.47 8.28 -33.96
CA LYS A 290 -0.78 7.50 -33.97
C LYS A 290 -0.49 6.05 -34.41
N GLY A 291 0.18 5.27 -33.58
CA GLY A 291 -0.06 3.85 -33.47
C GLY A 291 -1.37 3.75 -32.72
N VAL A 292 -2.33 3.04 -33.29
CA VAL A 292 -3.63 2.76 -32.68
C VAL A 292 -3.36 2.01 -31.37
N THR A 293 -3.21 2.74 -30.26
CA THR A 293 -3.12 2.17 -28.92
C THR A 293 -4.40 2.55 -28.18
N GLU A 294 -5.35 1.61 -28.24
CA GLU A 294 -6.25 1.20 -27.15
C GLU A 294 -6.50 2.17 -25.98
N GLU A 295 -6.85 3.42 -26.24
CA GLU A 295 -7.83 4.06 -25.35
C GLU A 295 -9.16 3.42 -25.68
N MET A 296 -9.44 2.32 -24.97
CA MET A 296 -10.77 1.71 -24.94
C MET A 296 -11.77 2.84 -24.78
N ASP A 297 -12.72 2.92 -25.71
CA ASP A 297 -13.90 3.80 -25.64
C ASP A 297 -14.33 3.90 -24.17
N PHE A 298 -14.18 5.09 -23.57
CA PHE A 298 -14.49 5.30 -22.16
C PHE A 298 -15.89 4.76 -21.83
N LEU A 299 -16.81 4.81 -22.81
CA LEU A 299 -18.15 4.25 -22.70
C LEU A 299 -18.15 2.73 -22.52
N LYS A 300 -17.20 2.01 -23.13
CA LYS A 300 -17.02 0.55 -22.98
C LYS A 300 -16.48 0.20 -21.59
N LEU A 301 -15.41 0.87 -21.14
CA LEU A 301 -14.88 0.71 -19.78
C LEU A 301 -15.92 1.08 -18.71
N ARG A 302 -16.75 2.08 -19.01
CA ARG A 302 -17.86 2.53 -18.16
C ARG A 302 -18.90 1.42 -17.99
N LYS A 303 -19.33 0.76 -19.08
CA LYS A 303 -20.37 -0.29 -19.05
C LYS A 303 -19.99 -1.49 -18.20
N ASP A 304 -18.71 -1.87 -18.21
CA ASP A 304 -18.21 -3.05 -17.49
C ASP A 304 -17.81 -2.74 -16.03
N CYS A 305 -17.75 -1.47 -15.64
CA CYS A 305 -17.36 -1.09 -14.29
C CYS A 305 -18.46 -1.43 -13.29
N LYS A 306 -18.15 -2.26 -12.28
CA LYS A 306 -19.10 -2.62 -11.22
C LYS A 306 -19.63 -1.42 -10.41
N LYS A 307 -18.96 -0.27 -10.45
CA LYS A 307 -19.40 0.99 -9.82
C LYS A 307 -20.35 1.82 -10.71
N TYR A 308 -20.89 1.20 -11.78
CA TYR A 308 -21.67 1.81 -12.85
C TYR A 308 -22.77 2.81 -12.46
N PRO A 309 -23.58 2.67 -11.37
CA PRO A 309 -24.61 3.67 -11.11
C PRO A 309 -24.05 5.05 -10.72
N PHE A 310 -22.80 5.13 -10.25
CA PHE A 310 -22.21 6.39 -9.76
C PHE A 310 -21.39 7.14 -10.82
N HIS A 311 -21.22 6.57 -12.02
CA HIS A 311 -20.43 7.22 -13.07
C HIS A 311 -21.08 8.47 -13.66
N ASN A 312 -22.37 8.71 -13.40
CA ASN A 312 -23.06 9.96 -13.76
C ASN A 312 -22.64 11.15 -12.87
N GLN A 313 -21.89 10.92 -11.80
CA GLN A 313 -21.39 11.96 -10.90
C GLN A 313 -20.01 12.50 -11.30
N PHE A 314 -19.38 11.93 -12.33
CA PHE A 314 -18.14 12.46 -12.90
C PHE A 314 -18.46 13.61 -13.85
N ILE A 315 -17.79 14.73 -13.62
CA ILE A 315 -17.88 15.93 -14.43
C ILE A 315 -16.52 16.14 -15.09
N PRO A 316 -16.41 16.15 -16.42
CA PRO A 316 -15.15 16.47 -17.09
C PRO A 316 -14.62 17.82 -16.60
N ILE A 317 -13.32 17.91 -16.34
CA ILE A 317 -12.75 19.15 -15.78
C ILE A 317 -13.01 20.36 -16.69
N THR A 318 -13.01 20.14 -18.01
CA THR A 318 -13.30 21.17 -19.03
C THR A 318 -14.74 21.70 -18.95
N CYS A 319 -15.65 20.95 -18.33
CA CYS A 319 -17.06 21.29 -18.16
C CYS A 319 -17.39 21.73 -16.73
N PHE A 320 -16.42 21.73 -15.81
CA PHE A 320 -16.66 22.03 -14.41
C PHE A 320 -16.79 23.55 -14.19
N THR A 321 -17.93 23.96 -13.64
CA THR A 321 -18.30 25.35 -13.36
C THR A 321 -18.83 25.49 -11.94
N GLU A 322 -19.02 26.73 -11.48
CA GLU A 322 -19.59 27.02 -10.17
C GLU A 322 -21.00 26.41 -10.00
N THR A 323 -21.79 26.34 -11.08
CA THR A 323 -23.15 25.78 -11.04
C THR A 323 -23.19 24.29 -10.69
N ASN A 324 -22.08 23.58 -10.91
CA ASN A 324 -21.93 22.18 -10.53
C ASN A 324 -21.73 22.00 -9.01
N LEU A 325 -21.36 23.06 -8.28
CA LEU A 325 -21.22 23.02 -6.83
C LEU A 325 -22.59 23.01 -6.15
N PRO A 326 -22.73 22.32 -5.00
CA PRO A 326 -23.93 22.41 -4.17
C PRO A 326 -24.17 23.86 -3.74
N GLU A 327 -25.43 24.25 -3.53
CA GLU A 327 -25.85 25.65 -3.33
C GLU A 327 -25.03 26.42 -2.28
N GLY A 328 -24.73 25.83 -1.12
CA GLY A 328 -23.91 26.46 -0.07
C GLY A 328 -22.41 26.58 -0.37
N TYR A 329 -21.95 26.01 -1.48
CA TYR A 329 -20.56 26.02 -1.94
C TYR A 329 -20.41 26.61 -3.34
N ARG A 330 -21.47 27.23 -3.90
CA ARG A 330 -21.39 28.01 -5.14
C ARG A 330 -20.59 29.28 -4.86
N ASP A 331 -19.29 29.11 -4.93
CA ASP A 331 -18.28 30.10 -4.63
C ASP A 331 -17.19 29.97 -5.69
N ASN A 332 -16.90 31.09 -6.36
CA ASN A 332 -15.86 31.15 -7.37
C ASN A 332 -14.49 30.72 -6.83
N GLU A 333 -14.15 31.01 -5.57
CA GLU A 333 -12.87 30.58 -4.98
C GLU A 333 -12.81 29.05 -4.81
N VAL A 334 -13.93 28.38 -4.52
CA VAL A 334 -14.02 26.92 -4.47
C VAL A 334 -13.93 26.32 -5.87
N CYS A 335 -14.62 26.90 -6.85
CA CYS A 335 -14.55 26.45 -8.24
C CYS A 335 -13.11 26.53 -8.78
N GLU A 336 -12.46 27.68 -8.60
CA GLU A 336 -11.07 27.89 -9.03
C GLU A 336 -10.08 27.01 -8.27
N LEU A 337 -10.33 26.73 -6.98
CA LEU A 337 -9.51 25.78 -6.23
C LEU A 337 -9.58 24.36 -6.82
N ILE A 338 -10.75 23.90 -7.24
CA ILE A 338 -10.91 22.57 -7.85
C ILE A 338 -10.17 22.51 -9.19
N LYS A 339 -10.23 23.58 -10.00
CA LYS A 339 -9.46 23.67 -11.25
C LYS A 339 -7.95 23.70 -10.99
N ALA A 340 -7.50 24.48 -10.02
CA ALA A 340 -6.10 24.51 -9.61
C ALA A 340 -5.63 23.16 -9.03
N THR A 341 -6.54 22.37 -8.45
CA THR A 341 -6.26 20.98 -8.06
C THR A 341 -6.04 20.11 -9.30
N ALA A 342 -6.87 20.29 -10.33
CA ALA A 342 -6.74 19.55 -11.59
C ALA A 342 -5.40 19.83 -12.30
N ASP A 343 -4.89 21.06 -12.24
CA ASP A 343 -3.55 21.39 -12.75
C ASP A 343 -2.43 20.56 -12.08
N LEU A 344 -2.64 20.15 -10.83
CA LEU A 344 -1.70 19.34 -10.05
C LEU A 344 -2.05 17.84 -10.04
N THR A 345 -3.19 17.44 -10.58
CA THR A 345 -3.58 16.05 -10.73
C THR A 345 -2.90 15.44 -11.94
N VAL A 346 -2.36 14.24 -11.77
CA VAL A 346 -1.65 13.52 -12.84
C VAL A 346 -2.22 12.12 -13.01
N GLN A 347 -2.15 11.61 -14.23
CA GLN A 347 -2.39 10.21 -14.49
C GLN A 347 -1.09 9.46 -14.27
N VAL A 348 -1.12 8.41 -13.46
CA VAL A 348 0.04 7.54 -13.21
C VAL A 348 -0.23 6.21 -13.89
N LEU A 349 0.68 5.77 -14.76
CA LEU A 349 0.68 4.45 -15.37
C LEU A 349 1.87 3.67 -14.81
N VAL A 350 1.61 2.49 -14.26
CA VAL A 350 2.64 1.57 -13.78
C VAL A 350 2.62 0.34 -14.68
N ASP A 351 3.68 0.15 -15.45
CA ASP A 351 3.81 -1.00 -16.35
C ASP A 351 4.65 -2.10 -15.71
N SER A 352 4.03 -3.25 -15.41
CA SER A 352 4.76 -4.42 -14.88
C SER A 352 5.07 -5.45 -15.98
N GLY A 353 5.05 -5.04 -17.25
CA GLY A 353 5.32 -5.87 -18.42
C GLY A 353 4.16 -6.80 -18.82
N CYS A 354 3.53 -7.46 -17.84
CA CYS A 354 2.37 -8.33 -18.07
C CYS A 354 1.04 -7.65 -17.77
N HIS A 355 1.05 -6.62 -16.91
CA HIS A 355 -0.13 -5.88 -16.51
C HIS A 355 0.23 -4.40 -16.34
N SER A 356 -0.48 -3.55 -17.06
CA SER A 356 -0.44 -2.11 -16.88
C SER A 356 -1.59 -1.68 -15.98
N VAL A 357 -1.29 -0.83 -15.00
CA VAL A 357 -2.30 -0.29 -14.07
C VAL A 357 -2.31 1.22 -14.16
N PHE A 358 -3.49 1.76 -14.45
CA PHE A 358 -3.74 3.20 -14.38
C PHE A 358 -4.19 3.62 -13.00
N LEU A 359 -3.67 4.77 -12.57
CA LEU A 359 -3.93 5.43 -11.31
C LEU A 359 -3.96 6.93 -11.48
N SER A 360 -4.25 7.60 -10.37
CA SER A 360 -4.11 9.03 -10.22
C SER A 360 -2.99 9.34 -9.25
N GLY A 361 -2.50 10.57 -9.31
CA GLY A 361 -1.60 11.15 -8.32
C GLY A 361 -1.82 12.65 -8.21
N GLN A 362 -1.24 13.25 -7.18
CA GLN A 362 -1.13 14.70 -7.06
C GLN A 362 0.33 15.11 -6.93
N ILE A 363 0.72 16.17 -7.63
CA ILE A 363 2.10 16.67 -7.59
C ILE A 363 2.30 17.77 -6.57
N THR A 364 3.49 17.76 -5.96
CA THR A 364 4.07 18.88 -5.21
C THR A 364 5.40 19.25 -5.88
N VAL A 365 5.67 20.56 -6.04
CA VAL A 365 6.87 21.04 -6.74
C VAL A 365 7.71 21.96 -5.87
N PHE A 366 9.00 21.67 -5.77
CA PHE A 366 10.00 22.48 -5.05
C PHE A 366 11.00 23.07 -6.05
N LYS A 367 11.21 24.38 -6.02
CA LYS A 367 12.24 25.06 -6.82
C LYS A 367 13.49 25.24 -5.98
N TYR A 368 14.64 24.89 -6.54
CA TYR A 368 15.95 25.07 -5.92
C TYR A 368 16.79 26.06 -6.69
N THR A 369 17.59 26.84 -5.97
CA THR A 369 18.61 27.73 -6.53
C THR A 369 19.85 27.64 -5.65
N ASP A 370 20.98 27.21 -6.22
CA ASP A 370 22.25 27.00 -5.50
C ASP A 370 22.12 26.09 -4.25
N GLY A 371 21.24 25.09 -4.34
CA GLY A 371 20.96 24.15 -3.23
C GLY A 371 20.01 24.67 -2.16
N LEU A 372 19.43 25.85 -2.36
CA LEU A 372 18.43 26.41 -1.46
C LEU A 372 17.04 26.23 -2.06
N GLY A 373 16.24 25.41 -1.41
CA GLY A 373 14.85 25.16 -1.77
C GLY A 373 13.99 26.35 -1.39
N ASN A 374 13.50 27.06 -2.40
CA ASN A 374 12.47 28.06 -2.27
C ASN A 374 11.12 27.35 -2.36
N ASN A 375 10.59 26.89 -1.23
CA ASN A 375 9.18 26.54 -1.19
C ASN A 375 8.44 27.30 -0.11
N TYR A 376 7.19 27.57 -0.45
CA TYR A 376 6.15 27.95 0.47
C TYR A 376 5.52 26.62 0.91
N ASP A 377 6.14 25.93 1.88
CA ASP A 377 5.29 25.09 2.71
C ASP A 377 4.28 26.06 3.35
N LEU A 378 3.05 26.04 2.85
CA LEU A 378 1.98 26.94 3.29
C LEU A 378 1.76 26.91 4.79
N VAL A 379 2.14 25.80 5.43
CA VAL A 379 1.92 25.57 6.84
C VAL A 379 3.11 26.01 7.67
N THR A 380 4.34 25.76 7.21
CA THR A 380 5.54 25.96 8.02
C THR A 380 6.44 27.12 7.55
N GLY A 381 6.37 27.48 6.28
CA GLY A 381 7.30 28.43 5.66
C GLY A 381 8.76 27.95 5.65
N GLU A 382 8.99 26.66 5.90
CA GLU A 382 10.34 26.11 6.05
C GLU A 382 11.08 26.08 4.71
N LYS A 383 12.29 26.64 4.71
CA LYS A 383 13.24 26.47 3.61
C LYS A 383 13.81 25.06 3.69
N ARG A 384 13.72 24.33 2.57
CA ARG A 384 14.43 23.05 2.44
C ARG A 384 15.84 23.31 1.96
N GLU A 385 16.83 22.96 2.76
CA GLU A 385 18.21 22.89 2.29
C GLU A 385 18.48 21.50 1.74
N THR A 386 19.22 21.44 0.64
CA THR A 386 19.70 20.18 0.07
C THR A 386 21.21 20.18 0.00
N HIS A 387 21.79 18.97 0.05
CA HIS A 387 23.23 18.78 -0.04
C HIS A 387 23.77 19.11 -1.44
N PHE A 388 22.91 19.14 -2.46
CA PHE A 388 23.31 19.46 -3.83
C PHE A 388 23.37 20.97 -4.05
N LYS A 389 24.42 21.45 -4.72
CA LYS A 389 24.51 22.86 -5.17
C LYS A 389 24.04 23.06 -6.61
N THR A 390 23.98 21.97 -7.37
CA THR A 390 23.56 21.95 -8.77
C THR A 390 22.53 20.85 -8.99
N CYS A 391 21.81 20.90 -10.12
CA CYS A 391 20.74 19.98 -10.44
C CYS A 391 21.24 18.52 -10.42
N PRO A 392 20.57 17.61 -9.67
CA PRO A 392 20.96 16.22 -9.58
C PRO A 392 20.41 15.35 -10.73
N CYS A 393 19.76 15.93 -11.75
CA CYS A 393 19.27 15.15 -12.89
C CYS A 393 20.43 14.55 -13.70
N GLU A 394 20.16 13.44 -14.39
CA GLU A 394 21.17 12.66 -15.11
C GLU A 394 21.93 13.49 -16.17
N THR A 395 21.22 14.40 -16.85
CA THR A 395 21.82 15.30 -17.85
C THR A 395 22.79 16.30 -17.21
N CYS A 396 22.43 16.89 -16.07
CA CYS A 396 23.31 17.84 -15.36
C CYS A 396 24.48 17.14 -14.69
N ARG A 397 24.29 15.92 -14.17
CA ARG A 397 25.36 15.14 -13.52
C ARG A 397 26.57 14.89 -14.42
N HIS A 398 26.35 14.81 -15.72
CA HIS A 398 27.39 14.60 -16.73
C HIS A 398 27.76 15.86 -17.52
N SER A 399 27.18 17.01 -17.18
CA SER A 399 27.47 18.27 -17.86
C SER A 399 28.63 19.00 -17.19
N ASP A 400 29.49 19.63 -17.98
CA ASP A 400 30.50 20.58 -17.47
C ASP A 400 29.87 21.89 -16.96
N LYS A 401 28.59 22.12 -17.30
CA LYS A 401 27.81 23.29 -16.90
C LYS A 401 26.47 22.85 -16.29
N PRO A 402 26.50 22.14 -15.14
CA PRO A 402 25.28 21.71 -14.50
C PRO A 402 24.44 22.92 -14.09
N SER A 403 23.12 22.84 -14.26
CA SER A 403 22.23 23.95 -13.88
C SER A 403 22.28 24.16 -12.37
N ASN A 404 22.36 25.40 -11.91
CA ASN A 404 22.22 25.75 -10.50
C ASN A 404 20.75 26.01 -10.09
N VAL A 405 19.82 25.97 -11.05
CA VAL A 405 18.37 26.05 -10.83
C VAL A 405 17.72 24.76 -11.29
N TRP A 406 16.89 24.17 -10.45
CA TRP A 406 16.13 22.96 -10.80
C TRP A 406 14.85 22.85 -9.99
N TRP A 407 14.02 21.89 -10.36
CA TRP A 407 12.77 21.58 -9.68
C TRP A 407 12.73 20.09 -9.33
N GLU A 408 12.31 19.81 -8.10
CA GLU A 408 11.94 18.47 -7.68
C GLU A 408 10.41 18.35 -7.70
N ILE A 409 9.92 17.33 -8.38
CA ILE A 409 8.51 17.03 -8.56
C ILE A 409 8.22 15.76 -7.79
N TYR A 410 7.34 15.86 -6.80
CA TYR A 410 6.92 14.74 -5.96
C TYR A 410 5.51 14.35 -6.36
N VAL A 411 5.29 13.09 -6.74
CA VAL A 411 3.97 12.54 -7.05
C VAL A 411 3.51 11.71 -5.86
N HIS A 412 2.44 12.17 -5.20
CA HIS A 412 1.79 11.44 -4.13
C HIS A 412 0.76 10.48 -4.74
N THR A 413 0.87 9.19 -4.41
CA THR A 413 -0.04 8.12 -4.86
C THR A 413 -0.17 7.02 -3.81
N VAL A 414 -0.81 5.91 -4.15
CA VAL A 414 -1.04 4.76 -3.25
C VAL A 414 0.14 3.79 -3.20
N ALA A 415 0.50 3.33 -2.00
CA ALA A 415 1.63 2.43 -1.80
C ALA A 415 1.35 1.00 -2.26
N TYR A 416 0.12 0.51 -2.13
CA TYR A 416 -0.22 -0.87 -2.50
C TYR A 416 0.03 -1.17 -3.99
N ILE A 417 0.23 -0.15 -4.83
CA ILE A 417 0.62 -0.31 -6.23
C ILE A 417 2.08 0.06 -6.45
N VAL A 418 2.59 1.16 -5.88
CA VAL A 418 4.00 1.55 -6.03
C VAL A 418 4.70 1.56 -4.68
N PHE A 419 5.29 0.42 -4.30
CA PHE A 419 5.92 0.25 -2.97
C PHE A 419 7.44 0.00 -3.02
N ASP A 420 8.02 -0.14 -4.21
CA ASP A 420 9.45 -0.39 -4.40
C ASP A 420 10.00 0.35 -5.62
N GLU A 421 11.33 0.35 -5.74
CA GLU A 421 12.05 1.04 -6.82
C GLU A 421 11.81 0.40 -8.19
N ASP A 422 11.56 -0.91 -8.25
CA ASP A 422 11.28 -1.60 -9.51
C ASP A 422 9.99 -1.03 -10.11
N ARG A 423 8.90 -1.00 -9.34
CA ARG A 423 7.63 -0.42 -9.79
C ARG A 423 7.72 1.08 -10.06
N ALA A 424 8.48 1.82 -9.25
CA ALA A 424 8.67 3.24 -9.47
C ALA A 424 9.42 3.52 -10.79
N SER A 425 10.43 2.71 -11.12
CA SER A 425 11.21 2.86 -12.35
C SER A 425 10.39 2.60 -13.62
N HIS A 426 9.32 1.79 -13.51
CA HIS A 426 8.35 1.55 -14.58
C HIS A 426 7.11 2.44 -14.50
N ALA A 427 7.07 3.40 -13.57
CA ALA A 427 6.00 4.37 -13.49
C ALA A 427 6.23 5.50 -14.50
N THR A 428 5.16 5.92 -15.17
CA THR A 428 5.11 7.12 -15.99
C THR A 428 3.95 7.99 -15.53
N CYS A 429 4.12 9.32 -15.61
CA CYS A 429 3.07 10.27 -15.27
C CYS A 429 2.74 11.16 -16.46
N LYS A 430 1.47 11.25 -16.86
CA LYS A 430 0.99 12.23 -17.84
C LYS A 430 0.46 13.47 -17.12
N LEU A 431 1.14 14.60 -17.34
CA LEU A 431 0.69 15.92 -16.92
C LEU A 431 -0.30 16.49 -17.95
N PHE A 432 -1.21 17.37 -17.50
CA PHE A 432 -2.11 18.16 -18.35
C PHE A 432 -3.06 17.33 -19.24
N TYR A 433 -3.37 16.09 -18.87
CA TYR A 433 -4.30 15.24 -19.63
C TYR A 433 -5.78 15.54 -19.30
N ASP A 434 -6.30 16.68 -19.77
CA ASP A 434 -7.65 17.18 -19.45
C ASP A 434 -8.73 16.71 -20.44
N LYS A 435 -8.31 16.45 -21.68
CA LYS A 435 -9.10 15.98 -22.83
C LYS A 435 -8.24 15.08 -23.73
N GLU A 436 -8.86 14.29 -24.61
CA GLU A 436 -8.15 13.31 -25.47
C GLU A 436 -7.06 13.94 -26.35
N ASP A 437 -7.30 15.16 -26.85
CA ASP A 437 -6.37 15.91 -27.69
C ASP A 437 -5.44 16.87 -26.90
N SER A 438 -5.30 16.67 -25.59
CA SER A 438 -4.43 17.52 -24.76
C SER A 438 -2.97 17.39 -25.14
N GLN A 439 -2.23 18.49 -25.10
CA GLN A 439 -0.77 18.45 -25.14
C GLN A 439 -0.23 17.94 -23.80
N VAL A 440 0.02 16.64 -23.72
CA VAL A 440 0.53 15.99 -22.52
C VAL A 440 2.04 16.16 -22.37
N VAL A 441 2.49 16.29 -21.12
CA VAL A 441 3.92 16.19 -20.77
C VAL A 441 4.11 14.90 -19.99
N ILE A 442 5.03 14.05 -20.45
CA ILE A 442 5.34 12.78 -19.79
C ILE A 442 6.52 13.00 -18.84
N LEU A 443 6.31 12.68 -17.58
CA LEU A 443 7.38 12.48 -16.62
C LEU A 443 7.68 10.98 -16.52
N ASP A 444 8.94 10.63 -16.68
CA ASP A 444 9.47 9.29 -16.51
C ASP A 444 10.62 9.30 -15.49
N LYS A 445 11.20 8.13 -15.22
CA LYS A 445 12.39 7.95 -14.36
C LYS A 445 12.17 8.40 -12.93
N PHE A 446 11.08 7.93 -12.33
CA PHE A 446 10.85 8.12 -10.92
C PHE A 446 11.81 7.29 -10.07
N VAL A 447 12.15 7.83 -8.91
CA VAL A 447 12.71 7.09 -7.78
C VAL A 447 11.74 7.16 -6.62
N ILE A 448 11.73 6.14 -5.77
CA ILE A 448 10.99 6.20 -4.50
C ILE A 448 11.65 7.25 -3.60
N ASP A 449 10.87 8.24 -3.16
CA ASP A 449 11.29 9.15 -2.10
C ASP A 449 10.92 8.59 -0.72
N SER A 450 9.67 8.14 -0.58
CA SER A 450 9.19 7.48 0.63
C SER A 450 8.00 6.57 0.33
N VAL A 451 7.89 5.49 1.09
CA VAL A 451 6.76 4.56 1.07
C VAL A 451 6.34 4.30 2.50
N ASP A 452 5.04 4.46 2.75
CA ASP A 452 4.41 4.15 4.03
C ASP A 452 3.27 3.15 3.77
N LEU A 453 3.56 1.87 4.00
CA LEU A 453 2.61 0.77 3.76
C LEU A 453 1.43 0.78 4.74
N GLU A 454 1.62 1.30 5.96
CA GLU A 454 0.57 1.39 6.96
C GLU A 454 -0.46 2.45 6.57
N ARG A 455 0.04 3.60 6.12
CA ARG A 455 -0.80 4.70 5.62
C ARG A 455 -1.29 4.49 4.21
N ASP A 456 -0.70 3.55 3.48
CA ASP A 456 -0.92 3.27 2.07
C ASP A 456 -0.58 4.46 1.14
N VAL A 457 0.54 5.11 1.42
CA VAL A 457 1.03 6.29 0.71
C VAL A 457 2.41 6.03 0.12
N SER A 458 2.58 6.35 -1.16
CA SER A 458 3.86 6.34 -1.85
C SER A 458 4.14 7.71 -2.44
N VAL A 459 5.39 8.14 -2.34
CA VAL A 459 5.87 9.41 -2.87
C VAL A 459 6.97 9.10 -3.88
N LEU A 460 6.68 9.39 -5.15
CA LEU A 460 7.63 9.26 -6.24
C LEU A 460 8.32 10.60 -6.46
N ARG A 461 9.62 10.61 -6.72
CA ARG A 461 10.36 11.84 -7.01
C ARG A 461 10.94 11.81 -8.41
N SER A 462 10.75 12.91 -9.12
CA SER A 462 11.40 13.22 -10.39
C SER A 462 12.07 14.59 -10.31
N VAL A 463 13.11 14.81 -11.12
CA VAL A 463 13.91 16.04 -11.12
C VAL A 463 14.01 16.58 -12.53
N THR A 464 13.77 17.88 -12.69
CA THR A 464 13.95 18.56 -13.97
C THR A 464 14.76 19.84 -13.82
N CYS A 465 15.58 20.15 -14.82
CA CYS A 465 16.21 21.45 -15.02
C CYS A 465 15.61 22.23 -16.21
N ASP A 466 14.52 21.73 -16.80
CA ASP A 466 13.74 22.47 -17.79
C ASP A 466 13.01 23.63 -17.09
N ALA A 467 13.49 24.85 -17.33
CA ALA A 467 12.94 26.05 -16.70
C ALA A 467 11.50 26.34 -17.11
N ALA A 468 11.11 26.06 -18.36
CA ALA A 468 9.76 26.34 -18.83
C ALA A 468 8.75 25.44 -18.11
N LEU A 469 9.03 24.14 -18.06
CA LEU A 469 8.18 23.19 -17.34
C LEU A 469 8.20 23.46 -15.82
N GLY A 470 9.39 23.60 -15.24
CA GLY A 470 9.57 23.78 -13.81
C GLY A 470 8.88 25.05 -13.27
N ASP A 471 9.05 26.19 -13.94
CA ASP A 471 8.40 27.44 -13.53
C ASP A 471 6.87 27.39 -13.73
N ARG A 472 6.39 26.72 -14.79
CA ARG A 472 4.94 26.49 -14.98
C ARG A 472 4.35 25.71 -13.81
N LEU A 473 4.92 24.57 -13.46
CA LEU A 473 4.43 23.73 -12.37
C LEU A 473 4.54 24.44 -11.01
N HIS A 474 5.65 25.14 -10.77
CA HIS A 474 5.84 25.90 -9.53
C HIS A 474 4.83 27.05 -9.40
N LYS A 475 4.48 27.72 -10.51
CA LYS A 475 3.42 28.75 -10.54
C LYS A 475 2.04 28.14 -10.25
N MET A 476 1.71 26.97 -10.81
CA MET A 476 0.47 26.24 -10.51
C MET A 476 0.38 25.89 -9.03
N MET A 477 1.46 25.35 -8.44
CA MET A 477 1.50 25.02 -7.01
C MET A 477 1.28 26.25 -6.12
N LYS A 478 1.91 27.39 -6.46
CA LYS A 478 1.68 28.68 -5.76
C LYS A 478 0.23 29.14 -5.86
N HIS A 479 -0.38 29.00 -7.04
CA HIS A 479 -1.77 29.39 -7.26
C HIS A 479 -2.74 28.54 -6.44
N TYR A 480 -2.61 27.21 -6.53
CA TYR A 480 -3.35 26.25 -5.70
C TYR A 480 -3.21 26.60 -4.20
N SER A 481 -1.97 26.83 -3.76
CA SER A 481 -1.65 27.16 -2.38
C SER A 481 -2.35 28.43 -1.88
N ALA A 482 -2.37 29.49 -2.69
CA ALA A 482 -3.04 30.73 -2.36
C ALA A 482 -4.57 30.55 -2.26
N LEU A 483 -5.18 29.80 -3.18
CA LEU A 483 -6.61 29.49 -3.17
C LEU A 483 -6.99 28.60 -1.99
N TRP A 484 -6.20 27.55 -1.72
CA TRP A 484 -6.45 26.63 -0.63
C TRP A 484 -6.49 27.35 0.71
N LYS A 485 -5.56 28.27 0.96
CA LYS A 485 -5.54 29.09 2.18
C LYS A 485 -6.84 29.89 2.34
N LYS A 486 -7.28 30.60 1.30
CA LYS A 486 -8.51 31.40 1.33
C LYS A 486 -9.76 30.55 1.61
N VAL A 487 -9.90 29.45 0.88
CA VAL A 487 -11.03 28.52 1.03
C VAL A 487 -11.00 27.87 2.42
N LEU A 488 -9.84 27.45 2.90
CA LEU A 488 -9.69 26.88 4.23
C LEU A 488 -10.10 27.88 5.32
N ASP A 489 -9.64 29.12 5.24
CA ASP A 489 -9.99 30.18 6.19
C ASP A 489 -11.50 30.47 6.18
N LYS A 490 -12.14 30.45 5.00
CA LYS A 490 -13.57 30.71 4.83
C LYS A 490 -14.48 29.58 5.33
N TYR A 491 -14.09 28.32 5.10
CA TYR A 491 -14.94 27.15 5.36
C TYR A 491 -14.53 26.32 6.59
N ARG A 492 -13.61 26.84 7.41
CA ARG A 492 -13.12 26.17 8.60
C ARG A 492 -14.27 25.72 9.51
N ASN A 493 -14.28 24.45 9.90
CA ASN A 493 -15.24 23.82 10.83
C ASN A 493 -16.71 23.72 10.38
N ILE A 494 -17.08 24.20 9.20
CA ILE A 494 -18.49 24.22 8.75
C ILE A 494 -18.75 23.21 7.64
N SER A 495 -17.72 22.89 6.86
CA SER A 495 -17.88 22.17 5.62
C SER A 495 -17.75 20.66 5.77
N LYS A 496 -18.56 19.95 4.97
CA LYS A 496 -18.48 18.51 4.74
C LYS A 496 -18.32 18.19 3.25
N LEU A 497 -18.15 19.20 2.39
CA LEU A 497 -17.98 18.98 0.96
C LEU A 497 -16.64 18.28 0.71
N VAL A 498 -16.71 17.12 0.09
CA VAL A 498 -15.54 16.39 -0.41
C VAL A 498 -15.53 16.50 -1.93
N TYR A 499 -14.38 16.79 -2.50
CA TYR A 499 -14.17 16.68 -3.93
C TYR A 499 -12.91 15.86 -4.24
N ILE A 500 -12.92 15.21 -5.39
CA ILE A 500 -11.79 14.46 -5.92
C ILE A 500 -11.62 14.86 -7.39
N VAL A 501 -10.39 15.18 -7.76
CA VAL A 501 -9.99 15.26 -9.17
C VAL A 501 -9.11 14.06 -9.48
N SER A 502 -9.51 13.25 -10.46
CA SER A 502 -8.84 11.97 -10.75
C SER A 502 -8.91 11.60 -12.24
N HIS A 503 -8.20 10.55 -12.62
CA HIS A 503 -8.23 9.90 -13.92
C HIS A 503 -8.99 8.56 -13.84
N PRO A 504 -10.34 8.59 -13.74
CA PRO A 504 -11.13 7.37 -13.70
C PRO A 504 -10.86 6.51 -14.93
N HIS A 505 -10.54 5.24 -14.70
CA HIS A 505 -10.12 4.23 -15.68
C HIS A 505 -8.87 4.59 -16.50
N GLY A 506 -8.07 5.58 -16.07
CA GLY A 506 -6.98 6.10 -16.90
C GLY A 506 -7.46 7.01 -18.03
N CYS A 507 -8.66 7.58 -17.92
CA CYS A 507 -9.17 8.52 -18.92
C CYS A 507 -8.85 9.97 -18.54
N THR A 508 -9.44 10.92 -19.26
CA THR A 508 -9.30 12.37 -19.03
C THR A 508 -9.75 12.78 -17.63
N LYS A 509 -9.22 13.90 -17.11
CA LYS A 509 -9.52 14.35 -15.75
C LYS A 509 -11.01 14.56 -15.51
N GLN A 510 -11.50 13.96 -14.44
CA GLN A 510 -12.87 14.12 -13.97
C GLN A 510 -12.88 14.68 -12.55
N VAL A 511 -13.89 15.49 -12.26
CA VAL A 511 -14.25 15.95 -10.92
C VAL A 511 -15.40 15.10 -10.41
N SER A 512 -15.31 14.62 -9.17
CA SER A 512 -16.45 14.07 -8.44
C SER A 512 -16.66 14.84 -7.13
N LEU A 513 -17.92 15.07 -6.78
CA LEU A 513 -18.34 15.76 -5.56
C LEU A 513 -19.08 14.79 -4.65
N GLY A 514 -18.94 14.98 -3.34
CA GLY A 514 -19.64 14.19 -2.35
C GLY A 514 -19.58 14.82 -0.96
N GLN A 515 -19.91 14.01 0.04
CA GLN A 515 -19.98 14.44 1.43
C GLN A 515 -19.04 13.58 2.27
N LEU A 516 -18.39 14.22 3.24
CA LEU A 516 -17.69 13.55 4.32
C LEU A 516 -18.72 12.83 5.21
N ILE A 517 -18.59 11.51 5.31
CA ILE A 517 -19.42 10.68 6.18
C ILE A 517 -18.77 10.58 7.56
N ASP A 518 -17.48 10.28 7.61
CA ASP A 518 -16.75 10.00 8.85
C ASP A 518 -15.27 10.42 8.74
N ASN A 519 -14.69 10.82 9.86
CA ASN A 519 -13.28 11.18 10.02
C ASN A 519 -12.70 10.35 11.18
N LEU A 520 -12.33 9.11 10.86
CA LEU A 520 -11.92 8.12 11.85
C LEU A 520 -10.50 8.41 12.32
N LYS A 521 -10.33 8.72 13.61
CA LYS A 521 -9.01 8.83 14.24
C LYS A 521 -8.38 7.45 14.35
N MET A 522 -7.21 7.28 13.74
CA MET A 522 -6.45 6.03 13.73
C MET A 522 -5.45 5.99 14.89
N TRP A 523 -4.65 7.06 15.05
CA TRP A 523 -3.74 7.23 16.18
C TRP A 523 -3.41 8.71 16.43
N TYR A 524 -2.92 8.99 17.64
CA TYR A 524 -2.51 10.32 18.07
C TYR A 524 -1.03 10.55 17.74
N SER A 525 -0.71 11.70 17.13
CA SER A 525 0.67 12.13 16.95
C SER A 525 1.09 13.13 18.04
N ASN A 526 0.26 14.15 18.28
CA ASN A 526 0.41 15.20 19.29
C ASN A 526 -0.93 15.95 19.47
N GLU A 527 -0.97 16.99 20.33
CA GLU A 527 -2.20 17.73 20.66
C GLU A 527 -2.91 18.39 19.46
N ASN A 528 -2.22 18.62 18.34
CA ASN A 528 -2.75 19.37 17.19
C ASN A 528 -2.79 18.57 15.88
N ILE A 529 -2.34 17.31 15.91
CA ILE A 529 -2.18 16.46 14.72
C ILE A 529 -2.69 15.06 15.02
N ASP A 530 -3.77 14.69 14.35
CA ASP A 530 -4.28 13.32 14.33
C ASP A 530 -3.94 12.66 13.00
N PHE A 531 -3.71 11.35 13.03
CA PHE A 531 -3.75 10.54 11.84
C PHE A 531 -5.16 10.02 11.66
N THR A 532 -5.79 10.33 10.53
CA THR A 532 -7.18 10.00 10.29
C THR A 532 -7.41 9.32 8.95
N MET A 533 -8.52 8.59 8.87
CA MET A 533 -9.04 7.97 7.67
C MET A 533 -10.43 8.52 7.38
N LEU A 534 -10.60 9.13 6.20
CA LEU A 534 -11.87 9.69 5.78
C LEU A 534 -12.73 8.63 5.12
N THR A 535 -14.03 8.67 5.37
CA THR A 535 -15.03 7.98 4.56
C THR A 535 -15.98 9.00 3.93
N TYR A 536 -16.34 8.81 2.67
CA TYR A 536 -17.07 9.82 1.89
C TYR A 536 -17.87 9.22 0.73
N THR A 537 -18.76 10.03 0.15
CA THR A 537 -19.67 9.62 -0.95
C THR A 537 -19.21 10.00 -2.35
N ALA A 538 -18.17 10.84 -2.50
CA ALA A 538 -17.70 11.29 -3.83
C ALA A 538 -17.36 10.08 -4.71
N ALA A 539 -17.88 10.03 -5.94
CA ALA A 539 -17.72 8.88 -6.83
C ALA A 539 -16.25 8.59 -7.18
N THR A 540 -15.92 7.31 -7.28
CA THR A 540 -14.59 6.81 -7.67
C THR A 540 -14.73 5.54 -8.50
N CYS A 541 -13.70 5.19 -9.26
CA CYS A 541 -13.64 3.92 -9.99
C CYS A 541 -12.19 3.41 -10.06
N PRO A 542 -11.92 2.23 -10.65
CA PRO A 542 -10.54 1.86 -11.00
C PRO A 542 -9.86 3.03 -11.73
N GLY A 543 -8.61 3.34 -11.43
CA GLY A 543 -7.93 4.56 -11.92
C GLY A 543 -8.01 5.77 -10.98
N SER A 544 -9.03 5.87 -10.12
CA SER A 544 -9.11 6.96 -9.13
C SER A 544 -8.19 6.76 -7.91
N ALA A 545 -7.67 5.55 -7.70
CA ALA A 545 -6.74 5.29 -6.59
C ALA A 545 -5.48 6.15 -6.75
N GLY A 546 -5.00 6.71 -5.64
CA GLY A 546 -3.89 7.67 -5.63
C GLY A 546 -4.31 9.13 -5.82
N ALA A 547 -5.55 9.42 -6.22
CA ALA A 547 -6.06 10.78 -6.28
C ALA A 547 -6.15 11.42 -4.89
N ALA A 548 -5.87 12.70 -4.78
CA ALA A 548 -6.06 13.42 -3.53
C ALA A 548 -7.56 13.60 -3.22
N VAL A 549 -7.90 13.39 -1.96
CA VAL A 549 -9.23 13.59 -1.38
C VAL A 549 -9.20 14.89 -0.60
N HIS A 550 -9.92 15.88 -1.12
CA HIS A 550 -10.00 17.19 -0.51
C HIS A 550 -11.33 17.32 0.22
N CYS A 551 -11.28 17.54 1.53
CA CYS A 551 -12.45 17.95 2.29
C CYS A 551 -12.32 19.44 2.60
N ILE A 552 -13.23 20.24 2.05
CA ILE A 552 -13.22 21.68 2.26
C ILE A 552 -13.37 21.94 3.77
N GLY A 553 -12.50 22.78 4.32
CA GLY A 553 -12.49 23.12 5.75
C GLY A 553 -11.62 22.21 6.62
N LEU A 554 -11.11 21.08 6.10
CA LEU A 554 -10.08 20.29 6.76
C LEU A 554 -8.71 20.72 6.27
N LYS A 555 -7.79 20.95 7.21
CA LYS A 555 -6.39 21.20 6.89
C LYS A 555 -5.76 19.84 6.60
N HIS A 556 -5.21 19.67 5.39
CA HIS A 556 -4.50 18.51 4.82
C HIS A 556 -5.25 17.66 3.79
N GLN A 557 -4.44 16.94 3.01
CA GLN A 557 -4.84 16.12 1.90
C GLN A 557 -4.76 14.65 2.31
N HIS A 558 -5.80 13.90 2.00
CA HIS A 558 -5.78 12.44 2.06
C HIS A 558 -5.65 11.90 0.63
N ILE A 559 -5.36 10.59 0.49
CA ILE A 559 -5.29 9.93 -0.83
C ILE A 559 -6.42 8.92 -0.93
N HIS A 560 -7.10 8.81 -2.06
CA HIS A 560 -8.13 7.80 -2.27
C HIS A 560 -7.48 6.41 -2.36
N ARG A 561 -7.94 5.50 -1.50
CA ARG A 561 -7.43 4.14 -1.40
C ARG A 561 -8.35 3.11 -2.06
N GLY A 562 -9.65 3.27 -1.88
CA GLY A 562 -10.64 2.33 -2.41
C GLY A 562 -12.00 2.43 -1.73
N THR A 563 -12.77 1.35 -1.80
CA THR A 563 -14.11 1.24 -1.19
C THR A 563 -14.11 0.28 -0.02
N ARG A 564 -14.91 0.57 1.00
CA ARG A 564 -15.24 -0.38 2.06
C ARG A 564 -16.72 -0.71 1.97
N THR A 565 -17.00 -1.99 1.80
CA THR A 565 -18.34 -2.55 1.99
C THR A 565 -18.66 -2.45 3.48
N ARG A 566 -19.62 -1.60 3.86
CA ARG A 566 -20.23 -1.62 5.19
C ARG A 566 -21.64 -2.20 5.09
N ASP A 567 -22.17 -2.65 6.22
CA ASP A 567 -23.58 -3.07 6.37
C ASP A 567 -24.57 -1.94 6.00
N HIS A 568 -24.09 -0.70 5.86
CA HIS A 568 -24.85 0.51 5.50
C HIS A 568 -24.55 1.06 4.09
N GLY A 569 -23.95 0.26 3.21
CA GLY A 569 -23.67 0.61 1.81
C GLY A 569 -22.19 0.83 1.50
N ASP A 570 -21.88 0.89 0.21
CA ASP A 570 -20.52 1.09 -0.30
C ASP A 570 -20.09 2.55 -0.11
N CYS A 571 -19.14 2.78 0.80
CA CYS A 571 -18.52 4.08 0.99
C CYS A 571 -17.06 4.06 0.49
N ASN A 572 -16.62 5.21 -0.04
CA ASN A 572 -15.22 5.38 -0.41
C ASN A 572 -14.41 5.72 0.84
N MET A 573 -13.15 5.29 0.85
CA MET A 573 -12.22 5.56 1.93
C MET A 573 -10.92 6.15 1.41
N SER A 574 -10.31 6.98 2.24
CA SER A 574 -8.94 7.42 2.02
C SER A 574 -7.92 6.46 2.64
N ALA A 575 -6.67 6.63 2.24
CA ALA A 575 -5.48 6.29 2.99
C ALA A 575 -5.41 7.10 4.30
N ILE A 576 -4.52 6.71 5.20
CA ILE A 576 -4.34 7.40 6.49
C ILE A 576 -3.56 8.69 6.25
N GLY A 577 -4.24 9.82 6.42
CA GLY A 577 -3.68 11.15 6.25
C GLY A 577 -3.44 11.82 7.60
N LEU A 578 -2.66 12.90 7.58
CA LEU A 578 -2.60 13.81 8.71
C LEU A 578 -3.81 14.73 8.66
N CYS A 579 -4.41 15.04 9.80
CA CYS A 579 -5.48 16.01 9.95
C CYS A 579 -5.12 16.96 11.09
N PHE A 580 -5.19 18.26 10.83
CA PHE A 580 -4.83 19.30 11.79
C PHE A 580 -6.10 20.09 12.13
N TYR A 581 -6.30 20.39 13.40
CA TYR A 581 -7.49 21.09 13.91
C TYR A 581 -7.20 22.58 14.17
#